data_AF-A0A1M7M1D5-F1
#
_entry.id   AF-A0A1M7M1D5-F1
#
_cell.length_a   1.000
_cell.length_b   1.000
_cell.length_c   1.000
_cell.angle_alpha   90.00
_cell.angle_beta   90.00
_cell.angle_gamma   90.00
#
_symmetry.space_group_name_H-M   'P 1'
#
loop_
_entity.id
_entity.type
_entity.pdbx_description
1 polymer ?
#
loop_
_entity_poly.entity_id
_entity_poly.type
_entity_poly.pdbx_seq_one_letter_code
_entity_poly.pdbx_strand_id
1 'polypeptide(L)'
;MVGIKYDSEYFEGITAPYIDWVGGGNFDGYLIQKSLIFRELDNTVELRSKVINAKRYDGNVSDTVLTGHYRETEKETLTLSFDNFEMRGKILGDNKDIMAFSVWGKTLNKNEVYKINE
;
A
#
# COMPACT_ATOMS: atom_id res chain seq x y z
N MET A 1 -17.45 8.81 -13.89
CA MET A 1 -16.64 9.46 -12.85
C MET A 1 -15.47 8.52 -12.58
N VAL A 2 -14.22 8.93 -12.84
CA VAL A 2 -13.06 8.06 -12.52
C VAL A 2 -12.75 8.28 -11.05
N GLY A 3 -12.90 7.22 -10.25
CA GLY A 3 -12.80 7.18 -8.80
C GLY A 3 -12.37 5.79 -8.34
N ILE A 4 -12.40 5.52 -7.03
CA ILE A 4 -12.07 4.20 -6.49
C ILE A 4 -13.03 3.16 -7.08
N LYS A 5 -12.48 2.10 -7.65
CA LYS A 5 -13.20 0.88 -8.04
C LYS A 5 -13.16 -0.06 -6.84
N TYR A 6 -14.31 -0.29 -6.25
CA TYR A 6 -14.43 -1.23 -5.15
C TYR A 6 -14.17 -2.66 -5.60
N ASP A 7 -13.73 -3.50 -4.66
CA ASP A 7 -13.40 -4.90 -4.87
C ASP A 7 -12.32 -5.15 -5.94
N SER A 8 -11.58 -4.10 -6.33
CA SER A 8 -10.45 -4.15 -7.23
C SER A 8 -9.14 -4.14 -6.44
N GLU A 9 -8.15 -4.89 -6.92
CA GLU A 9 -6.82 -4.95 -6.31
C GLU A 9 -5.88 -3.93 -6.98
N TYR A 10 -5.37 -3.02 -6.16
CA TYR A 10 -4.47 -1.94 -6.57
C TYR A 10 -3.05 -2.29 -6.20
N PHE A 11 -2.25 -2.71 -7.17
CA PHE A 11 -0.85 -3.01 -6.90
C PHE A 11 -0.03 -1.74 -6.73
N GLU A 12 0.93 -1.82 -5.81
CA GLU A 12 1.97 -0.80 -5.69
C GLU A 12 2.68 -0.62 -7.04
N GLY A 13 2.98 0.63 -7.38
CA GLY A 13 3.40 1.07 -8.71
C GLY A 13 4.89 0.82 -8.97
N ILE A 14 5.59 1.79 -9.55
CA ILE A 14 7.01 1.67 -9.98
C ILE A 14 7.99 1.23 -8.89
N THR A 15 7.57 1.29 -7.62
CA THR A 15 8.36 0.86 -6.47
C THR A 15 8.19 -0.62 -6.15
N ALA A 16 7.29 -1.36 -6.79
CA ALA A 16 7.04 -2.76 -6.50
C ALA A 16 7.54 -3.73 -7.59
N PRO A 17 7.94 -4.96 -7.20
CA PRO A 17 8.21 -5.38 -5.83
C PRO A 17 9.49 -4.73 -5.29
N TYR A 18 9.58 -4.49 -3.97
CA TYR A 18 10.79 -3.94 -3.33
C TYR A 18 11.36 -4.88 -2.26
N ILE A 19 12.59 -4.57 -1.83
CA ILE A 19 13.29 -5.31 -0.78
C ILE A 19 12.95 -4.73 0.59
N ASP A 20 12.44 -5.57 1.48
CA ASP A 20 12.28 -5.24 2.90
C ASP A 20 13.55 -5.66 3.67
N TRP A 21 14.29 -4.68 4.19
CA TRP A 21 15.61 -4.87 4.81
C TRP A 21 15.48 -5.08 6.32
N VAL A 22 16.05 -6.17 6.85
CA VAL A 22 15.91 -6.51 8.29
C VAL A 22 17.18 -6.19 9.11
N GLY A 23 18.35 -5.98 8.51
CA GLY A 23 19.56 -5.60 9.27
C GLY A 23 20.84 -5.47 8.46
N GLY A 24 21.74 -4.57 8.90
CA GLY A 24 22.92 -4.11 8.17
C GLY A 24 24.12 -5.07 8.16
N GLY A 25 24.83 -5.09 7.03
CA GLY A 25 26.09 -5.82 6.82
C GLY A 25 26.00 -6.91 5.77
N ASN A 26 24.99 -7.78 5.86
CA ASN A 26 24.86 -8.98 5.02
C ASN A 26 23.80 -8.89 3.90
N PHE A 27 23.06 -7.77 3.81
CA PHE A 27 21.96 -7.61 2.86
C PHE A 27 20.89 -8.72 3.00
N ASP A 28 20.51 -9.03 4.24
CA ASP A 28 19.44 -9.98 4.53
C ASP A 28 18.08 -9.29 4.39
N GLY A 29 17.23 -9.85 3.52
CA GLY A 29 15.94 -9.28 3.18
C GLY A 29 15.14 -10.18 2.26
N TYR A 30 13.89 -9.80 2.03
CA TYR A 30 12.95 -10.51 1.18
C TYR A 30 12.23 -9.55 0.23
N LEU A 31 11.81 -10.07 -0.92
CA LEU A 31 10.99 -9.31 -1.85
C LEU A 31 9.54 -9.39 -1.43
N ILE A 32 8.92 -8.21 -1.34
CA ILE A 32 7.54 -8.05 -0.97
C ILE A 32 6.78 -7.30 -2.07
N GLN A 33 5.55 -7.71 -2.32
CA GLN A 33 4.61 -7.00 -3.17
C GLN A 33 3.43 -6.55 -2.34
N LYS A 34 3.06 -5.28 -2.47
CA LYS A 34 1.90 -4.71 -1.79
C LYS A 34 0.73 -4.46 -2.72
N SER A 35 -0.47 -4.56 -2.17
CA SER A 35 -1.69 -4.14 -2.84
C SER A 35 -2.71 -3.57 -1.86
N LEU A 36 -3.58 -2.70 -2.38
CA LEU A 36 -4.74 -2.14 -1.67
C LEU A 36 -6.03 -2.70 -2.26
N ILE A 37 -7.02 -2.99 -1.41
CA ILE A 37 -8.37 -3.35 -1.84
C ILE A 37 -9.37 -2.54 -1.02
N PHE A 38 -10.23 -1.77 -1.71
CA PHE A 38 -11.26 -0.95 -1.10
C PHE A 38 -12.60 -1.67 -1.11
N ARG A 39 -13.33 -1.65 0.01
CA ARG A 39 -14.66 -2.23 0.17
C ARG A 39 -15.68 -1.16 0.52
N GLU A 40 -16.73 -1.05 -0.30
CA GLU A 40 -17.73 0.01 -0.18
C GLU A 40 -18.59 -0.08 1.09
N LEU A 41 -19.06 -1.29 1.42
CA LEU A 41 -20.09 -1.51 2.44
C LEU A 41 -19.74 -0.89 3.81
N ASP A 42 -18.48 -1.07 4.23
CA ASP A 42 -18.01 -0.69 5.57
C ASP A 42 -16.92 0.39 5.56
N ASN A 43 -16.69 1.00 4.39
CA ASN A 43 -15.57 1.92 4.15
C ASN A 43 -14.21 1.35 4.63
N THR A 44 -14.00 0.04 4.42
CA THR A 44 -12.77 -0.64 4.84
C THR A 44 -11.78 -0.75 3.68
N VAL A 45 -10.50 -0.72 4.02
CA VAL A 45 -9.41 -0.97 3.08
C VAL A 45 -8.51 -2.09 3.61
N GLU A 46 -8.15 -3.02 2.74
CA GLU A 46 -7.15 -4.05 3.04
C GLU A 46 -5.82 -3.63 2.41
N LEU A 47 -4.75 -3.53 3.20
CA LEU A 47 -3.37 -3.49 2.73
C LEU A 47 -2.79 -4.89 2.83
N ARG A 48 -2.59 -5.53 1.69
CA ARG A 48 -1.99 -6.87 1.58
C ARG A 48 -0.51 -6.72 1.28
N SER A 49 0.30 -7.51 1.96
CA SER A 49 1.73 -7.63 1.68
C SER A 49 2.08 -9.09 1.49
N LYS A 50 2.56 -9.44 0.30
CA LYS A 50 2.86 -10.81 -0.11
C LYS A 50 4.36 -11.02 -0.28
N VAL A 51 4.90 -12.06 0.35
CA VAL A 51 6.30 -12.46 0.18
C VAL A 51 6.42 -13.23 -1.12
N ILE A 52 7.17 -12.68 -2.08
CA ILE A 52 7.38 -13.33 -3.38
C ILE A 52 8.75 -14.02 -3.48
N ASN A 53 9.71 -13.66 -2.63
CA ASN A 53 11.02 -14.31 -2.57
C ASN A 53 11.72 -14.05 -1.22
N ALA A 54 12.04 -15.12 -0.49
CA ALA A 54 12.75 -15.07 0.79
C ALA A 54 14.09 -15.81 0.78
N LYS A 55 14.67 -16.10 -0.40
CA LYS A 55 15.90 -16.94 -0.53
C LYS A 55 17.13 -16.45 0.24
N ARG A 56 17.17 -15.17 0.60
CA ARG A 56 18.27 -14.51 1.34
C ARG A 56 17.85 -14.09 2.75
N TYR A 57 16.77 -14.68 3.26
CA TYR A 57 16.27 -14.39 4.59
C TYR A 57 16.01 -15.70 5.32
N ASP A 58 16.84 -15.98 6.32
CA ASP A 58 16.79 -17.22 7.10
C ASP A 58 15.75 -17.18 8.24
N GLY A 59 15.05 -16.04 8.40
CA GLY A 59 13.99 -15.88 9.39
C GLY A 59 12.61 -16.28 8.87
N ASN A 60 11.64 -16.31 9.78
CA ASN A 60 10.24 -16.53 9.42
C ASN A 60 9.66 -15.25 8.80
N VAL A 61 9.13 -15.37 7.58
CA VAL A 61 8.35 -14.34 6.90
C VAL A 61 7.06 -14.94 6.42
N SER A 62 5.98 -14.16 6.49
CA SER A 62 4.67 -14.56 6.04
C SER A 62 3.96 -13.40 5.38
N ASP A 63 3.00 -13.72 4.54
CA ASP A 63 2.07 -12.74 4.03
C ASP A 63 1.33 -12.07 5.19
N THR A 64 1.01 -10.79 5.02
CA THR A 64 0.25 -10.02 6.00
C THR A 64 -0.90 -9.29 5.34
N VAL A 65 -2.00 -9.16 6.09
CA VAL A 65 -3.15 -8.36 5.70
C VAL A 65 -3.44 -7.43 6.86
N LEU A 66 -3.40 -6.13 6.59
CA LEU A 66 -3.81 -5.09 7.52
C LEU A 66 -5.15 -4.53 7.05
N THR A 67 -6.12 -4.48 7.95
CA THR A 67 -7.42 -3.86 7.69
C THR A 67 -7.44 -2.48 8.32
N GLY A 68 -7.89 -1.49 7.56
CA GLY A 68 -8.10 -0.14 8.03
C GLY A 68 -9.41 0.41 7.50
N HIS A 69 -9.61 1.71 7.70
CA HIS A 69 -10.74 2.45 7.16
C HIS A 69 -10.26 3.49 6.17
N TYR A 70 -11.10 3.82 5.18
CA TYR A 70 -10.83 4.92 4.26
C TYR A 70 -11.89 6.00 4.36
N ARG A 71 -11.48 7.23 4.04
CA ARG A 71 -12.37 8.39 3.91
C ARG A 71 -11.99 9.19 2.68
N GLU A 72 -12.97 9.41 1.82
CA GLU A 72 -12.88 10.37 0.71
C GLU A 72 -13.33 11.76 1.16
N THR A 73 -12.69 12.80 0.63
CA THR A 73 -13.05 14.20 0.90
C THR A 73 -13.25 14.96 -0.39
N GLU A 74 -13.98 16.09 -0.33
CA GLU A 74 -14.45 16.90 -1.47
C GLU A 74 -13.35 17.40 -2.44
N LYS A 75 -12.07 17.19 -2.14
CA LYS A 75 -10.91 17.58 -2.97
C LYS A 75 -10.14 16.37 -3.54
N GLU A 76 -10.81 15.24 -3.71
CA GLU A 76 -10.20 13.97 -4.20
C GLU A 76 -9.05 13.49 -3.31
N THR A 77 -9.01 13.96 -2.06
CA THR A 77 -8.04 13.50 -1.07
C THR A 77 -8.61 12.29 -0.37
N LEU A 78 -7.81 11.23 -0.32
CA LEU A 78 -8.14 9.94 0.26
C LEU A 78 -7.28 9.73 1.50
N THR A 79 -7.90 9.47 2.63
CA THR A 79 -7.20 9.11 3.87
C THR A 79 -7.47 7.65 4.17
N LEU A 80 -6.41 6.88 4.39
CA LEU A 80 -6.46 5.51 4.93
C LEU A 80 -5.95 5.54 6.36
N SER A 81 -6.70 4.98 7.30
CA SER A 81 -6.32 4.91 8.72
C SER A 81 -6.19 3.44 9.11
N PHE A 82 -4.99 3.05 9.52
CA PHE A 82 -4.66 1.75 10.11
C PHE A 82 -4.25 1.95 11.58
N ASP A 83 -4.19 0.87 12.37
CA ASP A 83 -3.92 0.93 13.81
C ASP A 83 -2.68 1.76 14.19
N ASN A 84 -1.63 1.71 13.37
CA ASN A 84 -0.31 2.26 13.71
C ASN A 84 0.16 3.40 12.79
N PHE A 85 -0.54 3.67 11.70
CA PHE A 85 -0.16 4.69 10.73
C PHE A 85 -1.36 5.13 9.90
N GLU A 86 -1.24 6.31 9.32
CA GLU A 86 -2.18 6.86 8.35
C GLU A 86 -1.50 7.05 7.00
N MET A 87 -2.27 6.94 5.93
CA MET A 87 -1.85 7.26 4.57
C MET A 87 -2.76 8.33 4.04
N ARG A 88 -2.20 9.49 3.70
CA ARG A 88 -2.95 10.57 3.06
C ARG A 88 -2.52 10.69 1.61
N GLY A 89 -3.46 10.51 0.71
CA GLY A 89 -3.17 10.44 -0.71
C GLY A 89 -4.15 11.20 -1.59
N LYS A 90 -3.87 11.11 -2.87
CA LYS A 90 -4.69 11.69 -3.94
C LYS A 90 -4.65 10.77 -5.16
N ILE A 91 -5.76 10.74 -5.88
CA ILE A 91 -5.82 10.15 -7.21
C ILE A 91 -5.22 11.15 -8.22
N LEU A 92 -4.23 10.71 -8.99
CA LEU A 92 -3.42 11.51 -9.91
C LEU A 92 -3.41 10.87 -11.32
N GLY A 93 -2.82 11.60 -12.26
CA GLY A 93 -2.71 11.20 -13.67
C GLY A 93 -3.87 11.75 -14.51
N ASP A 94 -3.61 12.04 -15.79
CA ASP A 94 -4.62 12.60 -16.70
C ASP A 94 -5.82 11.64 -16.87
N ASN A 95 -5.58 10.34 -16.69
CA ASN A 95 -6.58 9.28 -16.73
C ASN A 95 -7.02 8.81 -15.34
N LYS A 96 -6.61 9.50 -14.27
CA LYS A 96 -6.82 9.10 -12.88
C LYS A 96 -6.45 7.63 -12.65
N ASP A 97 -5.25 7.27 -13.09
CA ASP A 97 -4.73 5.91 -13.14
C ASP A 97 -3.72 5.62 -12.02
N ILE A 98 -3.42 6.60 -11.17
CA ILE A 98 -2.43 6.50 -10.09
C ILE A 98 -3.04 6.96 -8.77
N MET A 99 -2.81 6.22 -7.68
CA MET A 99 -3.01 6.71 -6.31
C MET A 99 -1.65 6.97 -5.67
N ALA A 100 -1.39 8.20 -5.24
CA ALA A 100 -0.17 8.54 -4.51
C ALA A 100 -0.50 8.85 -3.05
N PHE A 101 0.24 8.26 -2.12
CA PHE A 101 0.06 8.43 -0.68
C PHE A 101 1.35 8.92 -0.02
N SER A 102 1.18 9.82 0.95
CA SER A 102 2.17 10.08 1.99
C SER A 102 1.78 9.29 3.24
N VAL A 103 2.70 8.47 3.74
CA VAL A 103 2.51 7.59 4.90
C VAL A 103 3.07 8.28 6.14
N TRP A 104 2.22 8.51 7.13
CA TRP A 104 2.54 9.16 8.41
C TRP A 104 2.32 8.17 9.54
N GLY A 105 3.37 7.82 10.29
CA GLY A 105 3.27 6.96 11.47
C GLY A 105 4.18 7.42 12.59
N LYS A 106 4.09 6.79 13.77
CA LYS A 106 4.92 7.13 14.95
C LYS A 106 6.43 7.02 14.69
N THR A 107 6.85 6.26 13.68
CA THR A 107 8.26 5.94 13.38
C THR A 107 8.64 5.98 11.90
N LEU A 108 7.74 6.39 10.99
CA LEU A 108 8.03 6.42 9.54
C LEU A 108 7.31 7.57 8.83
N ASN A 109 8.08 8.32 8.05
CA ASN A 109 7.59 9.22 7.00
C ASN A 109 8.12 8.69 5.66
N LYS A 110 7.24 8.18 4.78
CA LYS A 110 7.59 7.74 3.42
C LYS A 110 6.45 8.02 2.44
N ASN A 111 6.74 7.96 1.14
CA ASN A 111 5.73 8.08 0.09
C ASN A 111 5.54 6.73 -0.61
N GLU A 112 4.30 6.39 -0.95
CA GLU A 112 3.94 5.16 -1.67
C GLU A 112 3.02 5.49 -2.85
N VAL A 113 3.14 4.76 -3.96
CA VAL A 113 2.38 4.99 -5.20
C VAL A 113 1.77 3.67 -5.66
N TYR A 114 0.52 3.68 -6.10
CA TYR A 114 -0.25 2.51 -6.53
C TYR A 114 -0.90 2.78 -7.90
N LYS A 115 -1.08 1.73 -8.70
CA LYS A 115 -1.67 1.82 -10.05
C LYS A 115 -3.14 1.35 -10.04
N ILE A 116 -4.01 2.08 -10.73
CA ILE A 116 -5.47 1.87 -10.76
C ILE A 116 -5.92 0.96 -11.91
N ASN A 117 -5.16 0.91 -13.01
CA ASN A 117 -5.52 0.14 -14.20
C ASN A 117 -4.39 -0.84 -14.60
N GLU A 118 -4.72 -2.13 -14.59
CA GLU A 118 -4.26 -3.10 -15.59
C GLU A 118 -5.41 -3.38 -16.56
#